data_AF-A0A7S1XAR8-F1
#
_entry.id   AF-A0A7S1XAR8-F1
#
_cell.length_a   1.000
_cell.length_b   1.000
_cell.length_c   1.000
_cell.angle_alpha   90.00
_cell.angle_beta   90.00
_cell.angle_gamma   90.00
#
_symmetry.space_group_name_H-M   'P 1'
#
loop_
_entity.id
_entity.type
_entity.pdbx_description
1 polymer ?
#
loop_
_entity_poly.entity_id
_entity_poly.type
_entity_poly.pdbx_seq_one_letter_code
_entity_poly.pdbx_strand_id
1 'polypeptide(L)'
;MNSTEACYGPNTPIDLISVDLSRPASDQPTPLHNRWHPEIPAVATVSTGALFRMEAVDWTGGQILNNDSADDIAGVDLNRCHHLTGPVRIEDPSGEPAHPGDLLVVEIVDIGPLRGHEWGYTGIFARENGGGFLTDHFPEAAKAIWDFKGRMASSRHIPGVEFPGIIHPGLIGTAPSKELLDIWNKRESDLVENGPDALTLGQHLHTRPLACLPNPDGALLGMIKPGDDSFERIALEAARTIPGREHGGNCDIKNLTIGCKVYLPVFVEGANLSYGDLHFSQGDGEVSFCGAIEMAGYMVLTTDLIRGGVGKYLKPLGPSPLNVFPIFEISPLEPQFSEWLVFEGQSVDESGKQHFLDASISYKRCVLHTIDYLSQFGFTKTQIYLLLSCCPCEGRISGIVDVPNCCTTLAIPTRIFRNVDIRPNHRGPLSGAPQLLQR
;
A
#
# COMPACT_ATOMS: atom_id res chain seq x y z
N MET A 1 45.34 -18.08 17.12
CA MET A 1 44.92 -16.73 16.72
C MET A 1 44.74 -16.74 15.21
N ASN A 2 43.51 -16.56 14.74
CA ASN A 2 43.16 -16.02 13.41
C ASN A 2 41.64 -15.92 13.35
N SER A 3 41.12 -14.93 14.07
CA SER A 3 39.76 -14.41 13.91
C SER A 3 39.81 -13.35 12.80
N THR A 4 39.47 -13.74 11.59
CA THR A 4 38.95 -12.77 10.61
C THR A 4 37.48 -12.52 10.96
N GLU A 5 37.22 -11.94 12.12
CA GLU A 5 35.95 -11.28 12.38
C GLU A 5 35.97 -10.02 11.51
N ALA A 6 35.19 -10.03 10.44
CA ALA A 6 34.96 -8.83 9.66
C ALA A 6 34.50 -7.72 10.62
N CYS A 7 35.20 -6.59 10.58
CA CYS A 7 34.94 -5.42 11.41
C CYS A 7 33.66 -4.73 10.91
N TYR A 8 32.51 -5.37 11.09
CA TYR A 8 31.21 -4.77 10.83
C TYR A 8 30.98 -3.60 11.79
N GLY A 9 30.32 -2.55 11.32
CA GLY A 9 29.90 -1.46 12.19
C GLY A 9 28.94 -1.98 13.26
N PRO A 10 28.89 -1.37 14.46
CA PRO A 10 28.09 -1.86 15.58
C PRO A 10 26.58 -1.92 15.29
N ASN A 11 26.11 -1.20 14.28
CA ASN A 11 24.71 -1.14 13.85
C ASN A 11 24.51 -1.74 12.45
N THR A 12 25.27 -2.78 12.10
CA THR A 12 25.04 -3.51 10.85
C THR A 12 23.77 -4.36 11.01
N PRO A 13 22.74 -4.18 10.15
CA PRO A 13 21.54 -4.99 10.23
C PRO A 13 21.83 -6.48 10.02
N ILE A 14 21.09 -7.34 10.72
CA ILE A 14 21.08 -8.78 10.47
C ILE A 14 20.25 -9.05 9.22
N ASP A 15 20.83 -9.64 8.18
CA ASP A 15 20.07 -10.11 7.01
C ASP A 15 19.21 -11.32 7.41
N LEU A 16 17.91 -11.10 7.57
CA LEU A 16 16.98 -12.10 8.09
C LEU A 16 16.24 -12.86 6.98
N ILE A 17 15.77 -12.14 5.96
CA ILE A 17 15.06 -12.70 4.81
C ILE A 17 15.60 -12.07 3.53
N SER A 18 15.94 -12.89 2.55
CA SER A 18 16.33 -12.48 1.20
C SER A 18 15.38 -13.07 0.17
N VAL A 19 15.25 -12.41 -0.98
CA VAL A 19 14.41 -12.86 -2.09
C VAL A 19 15.24 -13.06 -3.35
N ASP A 20 14.80 -13.99 -4.20
CA ASP A 20 15.35 -14.21 -5.52
C ASP A 20 14.31 -13.82 -6.56
N LEU A 21 14.49 -12.65 -7.18
CA LEU A 21 13.56 -12.11 -8.18
C LEU A 21 13.57 -12.89 -9.50
N SER A 22 14.46 -13.87 -9.67
CA SER A 22 14.42 -14.81 -10.79
C SER A 22 13.49 -16.01 -10.56
N ARG A 23 13.02 -16.20 -9.32
CA ARG A 23 12.12 -17.29 -8.92
C ARG A 23 10.70 -16.77 -8.68
N PRO A 24 9.67 -17.58 -8.95
CA PRO A 24 8.31 -17.20 -8.60
C PRO A 24 8.14 -17.10 -7.07
N ALA A 25 7.19 -16.30 -6.61
CA ALA A 25 6.93 -16.09 -5.18
C ALA A 25 6.65 -17.38 -4.38
N SER A 26 6.09 -18.42 -5.01
CA SER A 26 5.85 -19.73 -4.39
C SER A 26 7.12 -20.54 -4.13
N ASP A 27 8.22 -20.17 -4.77
CA ASP A 27 9.50 -20.89 -4.76
C ASP A 27 10.64 -19.99 -4.25
N GLN A 28 10.35 -19.12 -3.28
CA GLN A 28 11.38 -18.28 -2.66
C GLN A 28 12.23 -19.07 -1.65
N PRO A 29 13.51 -18.68 -1.42
CA PRO A 29 14.37 -19.35 -0.43
C PRO A 29 13.75 -19.40 0.96
N THR A 30 13.17 -18.27 1.38
CA THR A 30 12.30 -18.18 2.55
C THR A 30 10.85 -18.18 2.06
N PRO A 31 9.98 -19.09 2.54
CA PRO A 31 8.59 -19.13 2.13
C PRO A 31 7.86 -17.81 2.45
N LEU A 32 7.23 -17.22 1.43
CA LEU A 32 6.33 -16.08 1.57
C LEU A 32 4.91 -16.54 1.92
N HIS A 33 4.03 -15.64 2.34
CA HIS A 33 2.58 -15.92 2.46
C HIS A 33 1.75 -14.80 1.81
N ASN A 34 0.49 -15.09 1.44
CA ASN A 34 -0.40 -14.09 0.82
C ASN A 34 -1.83 -14.12 1.38
N ARG A 35 -1.97 -14.66 2.59
CA ARG A 35 -3.21 -14.68 3.37
C ARG A 35 -2.91 -14.34 4.82
N TRP A 36 -3.91 -13.84 5.53
CA TRP A 36 -3.87 -13.65 6.97
C TRP A 36 -4.55 -14.80 7.70
N HIS A 37 -3.80 -15.48 8.56
CA HIS A 37 -4.31 -16.56 9.39
C HIS A 37 -3.45 -16.74 10.64
N PRO A 38 -4.03 -17.00 11.84
CA PRO A 38 -3.27 -17.15 13.09
C PRO A 38 -2.28 -18.32 13.07
N GLU A 39 -2.55 -19.35 12.28
CA GLU A 39 -1.77 -20.60 12.25
C GLU A 39 -0.62 -20.60 11.23
N ILE A 40 -0.44 -19.53 10.43
CA ILE A 40 0.74 -19.45 9.55
C ILE A 40 1.98 -19.31 10.45
N PRO A 41 2.92 -20.27 10.43
CA PRO A 41 4.02 -20.25 11.37
C PRO A 41 5.08 -19.22 10.94
N ALA A 42 5.77 -18.64 11.93
CA ALA A 42 6.84 -17.69 11.68
C ALA A 42 8.03 -18.36 10.98
N VAL A 43 8.64 -17.65 10.04
CA VAL A 43 9.83 -18.11 9.30
C VAL A 43 11.14 -17.72 10.00
N ALA A 44 11.07 -16.79 10.95
CA ALA A 44 12.20 -16.33 11.73
C ALA A 44 11.73 -15.79 13.10
N THR A 45 12.66 -15.72 14.05
CA THR A 45 12.46 -15.10 15.37
C THR A 45 13.49 -13.98 15.56
N VAL A 46 13.04 -12.84 16.09
CA VAL A 46 13.89 -11.69 16.39
C VAL A 46 13.62 -11.21 17.81
N SER A 47 14.68 -10.88 18.55
CA SER A 47 14.58 -10.23 19.85
C SER A 47 14.46 -8.70 19.68
N THR A 48 13.64 -8.04 20.50
CA THR A 48 13.49 -6.58 20.46
C THR A 48 14.83 -5.85 20.62
N GLY A 49 14.94 -4.68 20.00
CA GLY A 49 16.17 -3.89 19.92
C GLY A 49 17.20 -4.40 18.90
N ALA A 50 16.99 -5.57 18.29
CA ALA A 50 17.79 -6.01 17.15
C ALA A 50 17.45 -5.19 15.90
N LEU A 51 18.50 -4.82 15.16
CA LEU A 51 18.37 -4.21 13.84
C LEU A 51 18.44 -5.32 12.78
N PHE A 52 17.41 -5.46 11.96
CA PHE A 52 17.33 -6.54 10.97
C PHE A 52 16.81 -6.04 9.63
N ARG A 53 17.26 -6.70 8.56
CA ARG A 53 16.90 -6.41 7.19
C ARG A 53 16.13 -7.58 6.59
N MET A 54 15.06 -7.26 5.89
CA MET A 54 14.28 -8.23 5.11
C MET A 54 14.06 -7.68 3.72
N GLU A 55 14.06 -8.56 2.73
CA GLU A 55 13.73 -8.23 1.34
C GLU A 55 12.31 -8.70 1.00
N ALA A 56 11.67 -7.97 0.10
CA ALA A 56 10.35 -8.29 -0.42
C ALA A 56 10.35 -8.28 -1.95
N VAL A 57 9.62 -9.22 -2.53
CA VAL A 57 9.17 -9.14 -3.93
C VAL A 57 8.14 -8.02 -4.07
N ASP A 58 7.86 -7.55 -5.29
CA ASP A 58 6.68 -6.72 -5.52
C ASP A 58 5.41 -7.51 -5.17
N TRP A 59 4.30 -6.82 -4.90
CA TRP A 59 3.08 -7.45 -4.39
C TRP A 59 2.48 -8.53 -5.31
N THR A 60 2.72 -8.42 -6.62
CA THR A 60 2.27 -9.41 -7.61
C THR A 60 3.20 -10.61 -7.72
N GLY A 61 4.41 -10.51 -7.17
CA GLY A 61 5.42 -11.57 -7.20
C GLY A 61 6.06 -11.73 -8.57
N GLY A 62 6.28 -10.62 -9.28
CA GLY A 62 6.91 -10.59 -10.60
C GLY A 62 5.97 -10.84 -11.78
N GLN A 63 4.65 -10.67 -11.62
CA GLN A 63 3.71 -10.80 -12.74
C GLN A 63 3.80 -9.61 -13.71
N ILE A 64 4.14 -8.43 -13.20
CA ILE A 64 4.26 -7.21 -14.00
C ILE A 64 5.70 -6.99 -14.43
N LEU A 65 5.90 -6.71 -15.71
CA LEU A 65 7.21 -6.60 -16.33
C LEU A 65 7.53 -5.15 -16.72
N ASN A 66 8.84 -4.82 -16.70
CA ASN A 66 9.35 -3.58 -17.25
C ASN A 66 9.34 -3.63 -18.79
N ASN A 67 8.19 -3.29 -19.37
CA ASN A 67 7.98 -3.17 -20.81
C ASN A 67 6.91 -2.09 -21.09
N ASP A 68 6.60 -1.89 -22.35
CA ASP A 68 5.67 -0.85 -22.82
C ASP A 68 4.29 -1.40 -23.20
N SER A 69 3.94 -2.62 -22.75
CA SER A 69 2.60 -3.20 -22.91
C SER A 69 1.87 -3.25 -21.56
N ALA A 70 0.57 -3.00 -21.54
CA ALA A 70 -0.27 -3.15 -20.36
C ALA A 70 -0.97 -4.53 -20.28
N ASP A 71 -0.61 -5.48 -21.15
CA ASP A 71 -1.23 -6.82 -21.18
C ASP A 71 -1.01 -7.60 -19.88
N ASP A 72 0.13 -7.38 -19.22
CA ASP A 72 0.42 -7.99 -17.91
C ASP A 72 -0.46 -7.41 -16.79
N ILE A 73 -0.78 -6.11 -16.83
CA ILE A 73 -1.78 -5.50 -15.95
C ILE A 73 -3.18 -6.05 -16.23
N ALA A 74 -3.55 -6.20 -17.51
CA ALA A 74 -4.84 -6.75 -17.89
C ALA A 74 -5.00 -8.22 -17.43
N GLY A 75 -3.92 -9.00 -17.52
CA GLY A 75 -3.90 -10.44 -17.26
C GLY A 75 -3.39 -10.85 -15.87
N VAL A 76 -3.11 -9.91 -14.97
CA VAL A 76 -2.59 -10.23 -13.63
C VAL A 76 -3.59 -11.10 -12.86
N ASP A 77 -3.09 -12.11 -12.16
CA ASP A 77 -3.92 -12.92 -11.25
C ASP A 77 -3.95 -12.28 -9.86
N LEU A 78 -5.01 -11.51 -9.61
CA LEU A 78 -5.24 -10.84 -8.34
C LEU A 78 -5.50 -11.81 -7.19
N ASN A 79 -5.77 -13.11 -7.39
CA ASN A 79 -5.94 -14.07 -6.29
C ASN A 79 -4.62 -14.41 -5.58
N ARG A 80 -3.49 -14.20 -6.28
CA ARG A 80 -2.14 -14.47 -5.77
C ARG A 80 -1.58 -13.30 -4.94
N CYS A 81 -2.18 -12.13 -5.04
CA CYS A 81 -1.76 -10.94 -4.33
C CYS A 81 -2.26 -10.94 -2.86
N HIS A 82 -1.51 -10.40 -1.89
CA HIS A 82 -0.17 -9.76 -1.96
C HIS A 82 0.89 -10.75 -1.44
N HIS A 83 2.08 -10.82 -2.04
CA HIS A 83 3.15 -11.67 -1.53
C HIS A 83 3.93 -11.00 -0.38
N LEU A 84 3.73 -11.49 0.84
CA LEU A 84 4.26 -10.91 2.07
C LEU A 84 5.52 -11.62 2.55
N THR A 85 6.43 -10.79 3.06
CA THR A 85 7.65 -11.20 3.75
C THR A 85 7.38 -11.33 5.24
N GLY A 86 7.68 -12.51 5.79
CA GLY A 86 7.32 -12.92 7.14
C GLY A 86 6.50 -14.21 7.14
N PRO A 87 5.85 -14.58 8.26
CA PRO A 87 5.81 -13.81 9.50
C PRO A 87 7.10 -13.91 10.33
N VAL A 88 7.44 -12.85 11.05
CA VAL A 88 8.55 -12.82 12.02
C VAL A 88 7.99 -12.82 13.43
N ARG A 89 8.42 -13.80 14.23
CA ARG A 89 8.11 -13.87 15.65
C ARG A 89 8.98 -12.87 16.42
N ILE A 90 8.36 -12.08 17.29
CA ILE A 90 9.03 -11.11 18.14
C ILE A 90 9.06 -11.58 19.59
N GLU A 91 10.24 -11.57 20.19
CA GLU A 91 10.52 -11.88 21.59
C GLU A 91 11.27 -10.73 22.25
N ASP A 92 11.20 -10.59 23.57
CA ASP A 92 12.04 -9.66 24.30
C ASP A 92 13.46 -10.25 24.55
N PRO A 93 14.39 -9.51 25.18
CA PRO A 93 15.75 -10.02 25.42
C PRO A 93 15.84 -11.21 26.39
N SER A 94 14.76 -11.53 27.11
CA SER A 94 14.67 -12.71 27.96
C SER A 94 14.17 -13.96 27.23
N GLY A 95 13.72 -13.81 25.98
CA GLY A 95 13.08 -14.85 25.18
C GLY A 95 11.56 -14.96 25.41
N GLU A 96 10.95 -14.01 26.12
CA GLU A 96 9.49 -13.98 26.29
C GLU A 96 8.84 -13.38 25.03
N PRO A 97 7.95 -14.10 24.34
CA PRO A 97 7.30 -13.59 23.15
C PRO A 97 6.35 -12.43 23.42
N ALA A 98 6.06 -11.65 22.38
CA ALA A 98 4.92 -10.74 22.40
C ALA A 98 3.63 -11.51 22.75
N HIS A 99 2.76 -10.96 23.57
CA HIS A 99 1.49 -11.60 23.95
C HIS A 99 0.29 -10.80 23.43
N PRO A 100 -0.87 -11.46 23.17
CA PRO A 100 -2.10 -10.76 22.82
C PRO A 100 -2.41 -9.62 23.82
N GLY A 101 -2.65 -8.42 23.30
CA GLY A 101 -2.85 -7.20 24.10
C GLY A 101 -1.60 -6.33 24.31
N ASP A 102 -0.41 -6.82 23.92
CA ASP A 102 0.79 -5.98 23.78
C ASP A 102 0.67 -5.02 22.58
N LEU A 103 1.46 -3.95 22.58
CA LEU A 103 1.76 -3.20 21.36
C LEU A 103 3.17 -3.54 20.89
N LEU A 104 3.28 -3.97 19.64
CA LEU A 104 4.53 -4.07 18.92
C LEU A 104 4.88 -2.70 18.36
N VAL A 105 5.98 -2.13 18.82
CA VAL A 105 6.56 -0.92 18.23
C VAL A 105 7.48 -1.36 17.11
N VAL A 106 7.27 -0.84 15.90
CA VAL A 106 8.13 -1.08 14.75
C VAL A 106 8.65 0.26 14.26
N GLU A 107 9.98 0.42 14.29
CA GLU A 107 10.65 1.58 13.70
C GLU A 107 11.19 1.20 12.33
N ILE A 108 10.80 1.99 11.31
CA ILE A 108 11.28 1.81 9.94
C ILE A 108 12.60 2.55 9.81
N VAL A 109 13.73 1.84 9.92
CA VAL A 109 15.06 2.48 9.93
C VAL A 109 15.53 2.83 8.52
N ASP A 110 15.22 2.00 7.53
CA ASP A 110 15.49 2.27 6.13
C ASP A 110 14.52 1.49 5.23
N ILE A 111 14.28 2.00 4.02
CA ILE A 111 13.52 1.31 2.96
C ILE A 111 14.05 1.75 1.59
N GLY A 112 14.14 0.80 0.66
CA GLY A 112 14.60 1.11 -0.70
C GLY A 112 14.44 -0.04 -1.68
N PRO A 113 14.70 0.23 -2.98
CA PRO A 113 14.68 -0.81 -4.00
C PRO A 113 15.82 -1.80 -3.84
N LEU A 114 15.65 -3.01 -4.37
CA LEU A 114 16.74 -3.97 -4.46
C LEU A 114 17.76 -3.54 -5.53
N ARG A 115 19.03 -3.85 -5.28
CA ARG A 115 20.12 -3.51 -6.20
C ARG A 115 19.91 -4.22 -7.55
N GLY A 116 19.95 -3.47 -8.64
CA GLY A 116 19.66 -3.97 -9.99
C GLY A 116 18.18 -4.02 -10.35
N HIS A 117 17.30 -3.64 -9.42
CA HIS A 117 15.85 -3.52 -9.59
C HIS A 117 15.37 -2.11 -9.23
N GLU A 118 16.15 -1.09 -9.60
CA GLU A 118 15.83 0.32 -9.40
C GLU A 118 14.76 0.83 -10.39
N TRP A 119 13.63 0.13 -10.44
CA TRP A 119 12.45 0.49 -11.23
C TRP A 119 11.17 0.01 -10.53
N GLY A 120 10.04 0.57 -10.94
CA GLY A 120 8.73 0.16 -10.47
C GLY A 120 7.64 0.48 -11.49
N TYR A 121 6.39 0.22 -11.14
CA TYR A 121 5.26 0.44 -12.04
C TYR A 121 4.06 1.05 -11.32
N THR A 122 3.22 1.71 -12.09
CA THR A 122 1.87 2.12 -11.70
C THR A 122 0.95 1.64 -12.80
N GLY A 123 -0.19 1.08 -12.44
CA GLY A 123 -1.20 0.57 -13.35
C GLY A 123 -2.57 1.21 -13.17
N ILE A 124 -3.42 0.98 -14.17
CA ILE A 124 -4.88 1.03 -14.05
C ILE A 124 -5.35 -0.36 -14.40
N PHE A 125 -6.12 -1.01 -13.54
CA PHE A 125 -6.69 -2.31 -13.86
C PHE A 125 -7.83 -2.18 -14.87
N ALA A 126 -7.99 -3.22 -15.70
CA ALA A 126 -9.19 -3.35 -16.51
C ALA A 126 -10.42 -3.51 -15.61
N ARG A 127 -11.57 -2.97 -16.04
CA ARG A 127 -12.83 -3.08 -15.32
C ARG A 127 -13.19 -4.52 -14.98
N GLU A 128 -12.91 -5.43 -15.90
CA GLU A 128 -13.21 -6.86 -15.79
C GLU A 128 -12.25 -7.60 -14.85
N ASN A 129 -11.12 -6.99 -14.47
CA ASN A 129 -10.09 -7.60 -13.63
C ASN A 129 -9.54 -6.61 -12.59
N GLY A 130 -10.37 -6.24 -11.61
CA GLY A 130 -10.01 -5.40 -10.45
C GLY A 130 -10.67 -4.02 -10.44
N GLY A 131 -10.64 -3.31 -11.57
CA GLY A 131 -11.11 -1.92 -11.63
C GLY A 131 -10.35 -0.97 -10.69
N GLY A 132 -11.03 0.00 -10.10
CA GLY A 132 -10.41 1.12 -9.39
C GLY A 132 -11.33 2.33 -9.30
N PHE A 133 -10.83 3.43 -8.72
CA PHE A 133 -11.63 4.58 -8.32
C PHE A 133 -12.38 5.27 -9.48
N LEU A 134 -11.74 5.35 -10.66
CA LEU A 134 -12.30 5.97 -11.88
C LEU A 134 -12.50 4.97 -13.02
N THR A 135 -12.82 3.72 -12.71
CA THR A 135 -13.03 2.66 -13.73
C THR A 135 -14.07 3.02 -14.79
N ASP A 136 -15.06 3.84 -14.44
CA ASP A 136 -16.07 4.34 -15.36
C ASP A 136 -15.54 5.35 -16.40
N HIS A 137 -14.38 5.96 -16.13
CA HIS A 137 -13.66 6.85 -17.05
C HIS A 137 -12.47 6.17 -17.72
N PHE A 138 -11.85 5.21 -17.03
CA PHE A 138 -10.66 4.47 -17.47
C PHE A 138 -10.89 2.95 -17.32
N PRO A 139 -11.74 2.34 -18.16
CA PRO A 139 -12.09 0.92 -18.03
C PRO A 139 -11.02 -0.03 -18.55
N GLU A 140 -10.08 0.47 -19.35
CA GLU A 140 -9.03 -0.33 -19.99
C GLU A 140 -7.76 -0.33 -19.15
N ALA A 141 -7.03 -1.44 -19.20
CA ALA A 141 -5.74 -1.53 -18.51
C ALA A 141 -4.71 -0.54 -19.09
N ALA A 142 -3.91 0.06 -18.20
CA ALA A 142 -2.82 0.95 -18.57
C ALA A 142 -1.64 0.80 -17.62
N LYS A 143 -0.43 1.20 -18.06
CA LYS A 143 0.80 1.06 -17.26
C LYS A 143 1.77 2.23 -17.47
N ALA A 144 2.31 2.75 -16.38
CA ALA A 144 3.49 3.61 -16.34
C ALA A 144 4.65 2.84 -15.69
N ILE A 145 5.83 2.86 -16.33
CA ILE A 145 7.05 2.37 -15.69
C ILE A 145 7.86 3.56 -15.18
N TRP A 146 8.42 3.40 -13.98
CA TRP A 146 9.21 4.39 -13.28
C TRP A 146 10.64 3.88 -13.09
N ASP A 147 11.62 4.71 -13.42
CA ASP A 147 13.04 4.45 -13.18
C ASP A 147 13.48 5.24 -11.94
N PHE A 148 14.24 4.60 -11.04
CA PHE A 148 14.73 5.22 -9.81
C PHE A 148 16.19 5.67 -9.95
N LYS A 149 16.45 6.93 -9.64
CA LYS A 149 17.80 7.51 -9.57
C LYS A 149 18.05 8.05 -8.17
N GLY A 150 18.63 7.21 -7.31
CA GLY A 150 18.73 7.51 -5.89
C GLY A 150 17.33 7.64 -5.29
N ARG A 151 16.96 8.84 -4.81
CA ARG A 151 15.63 9.12 -4.25
C ARG A 151 14.64 9.70 -5.26
N MET A 152 15.03 9.89 -6.53
CA MET A 152 14.17 10.47 -7.56
C MET A 152 13.50 9.39 -8.40
N ALA A 153 12.24 9.58 -8.77
CA ALA A 153 11.54 8.79 -9.79
C ALA A 153 11.20 9.65 -11.00
N SER A 154 11.28 9.03 -12.19
CA SER A 154 10.78 9.59 -13.44
C SER A 154 10.22 8.47 -14.31
N SER A 155 9.28 8.79 -15.21
CA SER A 155 8.67 7.81 -16.10
C SER A 155 8.88 8.16 -17.56
N ARG A 156 9.27 7.16 -18.37
CA ARG A 156 9.29 7.30 -19.84
C ARG A 156 7.88 7.45 -20.44
N HIS A 157 6.84 7.06 -19.71
CA HIS A 157 5.43 7.17 -20.15
C HIS A 157 4.79 8.50 -19.73
N ILE A 158 5.37 9.23 -18.77
CA ILE A 158 4.89 10.53 -18.28
C ILE A 158 6.03 11.56 -18.36
N PRO A 159 6.35 12.06 -19.58
CA PRO A 159 7.49 12.95 -19.79
C PRO A 159 7.37 14.28 -19.04
N GLY A 160 8.51 14.86 -18.66
CA GLY A 160 8.58 16.16 -18.01
C GLY A 160 8.23 16.17 -16.52
N VAL A 161 8.04 15.00 -15.92
CA VAL A 161 7.77 14.82 -14.48
C VAL A 161 8.93 14.10 -13.81
N GLU A 162 9.38 14.63 -12.67
CA GLU A 162 10.37 14.00 -11.80
C GLU A 162 10.14 14.45 -10.35
N PHE A 163 10.17 13.53 -9.40
CA PHE A 163 9.95 13.85 -7.98
C PHE A 163 10.73 12.93 -7.05
N PRO A 164 11.08 13.42 -5.84
CA PRO A 164 11.58 12.55 -4.79
C PRO A 164 10.47 11.60 -4.32
N GLY A 165 10.81 10.33 -4.16
CA GLY A 165 9.88 9.31 -3.69
C GLY A 165 9.56 9.47 -2.20
N ILE A 166 8.30 9.26 -1.85
CA ILE A 166 7.85 9.09 -0.46
C ILE A 166 7.79 7.59 -0.17
N ILE A 167 8.94 6.99 0.13
CA ILE A 167 9.11 5.52 0.15
C ILE A 167 8.50 4.92 1.43
N HIS A 168 7.59 3.96 1.30
CA HIS A 168 6.84 3.33 2.41
C HIS A 168 6.39 1.90 2.03
N PRO A 169 6.04 1.04 3.00
CA PRO A 169 5.21 -0.13 2.75
C PRO A 169 3.73 0.27 2.62
N GLY A 170 3.05 -0.19 1.57
CA GLY A 170 1.59 -0.19 1.50
C GLY A 170 0.98 -1.13 2.53
N LEU A 171 1.68 -2.24 2.80
CA LEU A 171 1.24 -3.31 3.70
C LEU A 171 2.23 -3.64 4.82
N ILE A 172 1.81 -3.46 6.06
CA ILE A 172 2.52 -3.95 7.26
C ILE A 172 1.53 -4.26 8.39
N GLY A 173 1.69 -5.40 9.06
CA GLY A 173 0.78 -5.80 10.14
C GLY A 173 1.20 -7.04 10.91
N THR A 174 0.47 -7.32 11.99
CA THR A 174 0.62 -8.52 12.83
C THR A 174 -0.39 -9.59 12.43
N ALA A 175 -0.15 -10.87 12.77
CA ALA A 175 -1.14 -11.90 12.49
C ALA A 175 -2.41 -11.71 13.36
N PRO A 176 -3.62 -11.92 12.80
CA PRO A 176 -4.86 -11.83 13.58
C PRO A 176 -5.02 -13.02 14.53
N SER A 177 -5.81 -12.84 15.59
CA SER A 177 -6.35 -13.98 16.34
C SER A 177 -7.43 -14.70 15.52
N LYS A 178 -7.78 -15.93 15.90
CA LYS A 178 -8.90 -16.65 15.27
C LYS A 178 -10.22 -15.88 15.38
N GLU A 179 -10.50 -15.30 16.55
CA GLU A 179 -11.69 -14.48 16.76
C GLU A 179 -11.73 -13.25 15.83
N LEU A 180 -10.60 -12.55 15.67
CA LEU A 180 -10.52 -11.40 14.78
C LEU A 180 -10.72 -11.79 13.31
N LEU A 181 -10.10 -12.91 12.89
CA LEU A 181 -10.28 -13.47 11.55
C LEU A 181 -11.76 -13.81 11.27
N ASP A 182 -12.44 -14.43 12.24
CA ASP A 182 -13.86 -14.80 12.09
C ASP A 182 -14.75 -13.55 11.99
N ILE A 183 -14.45 -12.48 12.74
CA ILE A 183 -15.13 -11.18 12.62
C ILE A 183 -14.96 -10.61 11.21
N TRP A 184 -13.75 -10.64 10.65
CA TRP A 184 -13.46 -10.15 9.30
C TRP A 184 -14.24 -10.93 8.23
N ASN A 185 -14.08 -12.25 8.24
CA ASN A 185 -14.73 -13.12 7.28
C ASN A 185 -16.24 -12.96 7.33
N LYS A 186 -16.83 -12.84 8.53
CA LYS A 186 -18.26 -12.61 8.69
C LYS A 186 -18.71 -11.28 8.09
N ARG A 187 -18.14 -10.15 8.51
CA ARG A 187 -18.62 -8.83 8.09
C ARG A 187 -18.41 -8.58 6.59
N GLU A 188 -17.34 -9.13 6.02
CA GLU A 188 -17.05 -9.04 4.58
C GLU A 188 -17.97 -9.95 3.77
N SER A 189 -18.30 -11.14 4.28
CA SER A 189 -19.32 -12.01 3.67
C SER A 189 -20.70 -11.36 3.72
N ASP A 190 -21.10 -10.81 4.86
CA ASP A 190 -22.37 -10.09 5.01
C ASP A 190 -22.45 -8.92 4.00
N LEU A 191 -21.34 -8.19 3.74
CA LEU A 191 -21.28 -7.13 2.73
C LEU A 191 -21.50 -7.66 1.31
N VAL A 192 -20.85 -8.76 0.95
CA VAL A 192 -20.99 -9.39 -0.37
C VAL A 192 -22.41 -9.94 -0.58
N GLU A 193 -22.99 -10.59 0.44
CA GLU A 193 -24.34 -11.16 0.40
C GLU A 193 -25.43 -10.09 0.28
N ASN A 194 -25.27 -8.94 0.95
CA ASN A 194 -26.23 -7.82 0.85
C ASN A 194 -26.20 -7.12 -0.53
N GLY A 195 -25.11 -7.27 -1.28
CA GLY A 195 -24.97 -6.77 -2.64
C GLY A 195 -24.81 -5.24 -2.77
N PRO A 196 -24.51 -4.76 -3.99
CA PRO A 196 -24.18 -3.35 -4.22
C PRO A 196 -25.39 -2.41 -4.13
N ASP A 197 -26.61 -2.92 -4.32
CA ASP A 197 -27.84 -2.13 -4.28
C ASP A 197 -28.15 -1.58 -2.88
N ALA A 198 -27.55 -2.16 -1.83
CA ALA A 198 -27.62 -1.66 -0.47
C ALA A 198 -26.69 -0.46 -0.20
N LEU A 199 -25.82 -0.09 -1.15
CA LEU A 199 -24.77 0.90 -0.97
C LEU A 199 -24.99 2.11 -1.88
N THR A 200 -24.82 3.32 -1.34
CA THR A 200 -24.80 4.55 -2.14
C THR A 200 -23.62 4.58 -3.11
N LEU A 201 -22.47 4.04 -2.70
CA LEU A 201 -21.22 4.08 -3.47
C LEU A 201 -21.17 3.09 -4.64
N GLY A 202 -21.88 1.96 -4.57
CA GLY A 202 -21.83 0.90 -5.60
C GLY A 202 -22.33 1.35 -6.98
N GLN A 203 -23.03 2.48 -7.06
CA GLN A 203 -23.50 3.10 -8.31
C GLN A 203 -22.52 4.15 -8.88
N HIS A 204 -21.58 4.65 -8.07
CA HIS A 204 -20.72 5.80 -8.41
C HIS A 204 -19.23 5.46 -8.44
N LEU A 205 -18.83 4.39 -7.76
CA LEU A 205 -17.49 3.81 -7.81
C LEU A 205 -17.63 2.40 -8.36
N HIS A 206 -17.29 2.21 -9.64
CA HIS A 206 -17.34 0.93 -10.32
C HIS A 206 -16.17 -0.01 -9.91
N THR A 207 -15.75 0.04 -8.65
CA THR A 207 -14.78 -0.89 -8.06
C THR A 207 -15.42 -2.25 -7.84
N ARG A 208 -14.83 -3.34 -8.35
CA ARG A 208 -15.34 -4.70 -8.18
C ARG A 208 -14.21 -5.66 -7.84
N PRO A 209 -14.43 -6.64 -6.94
CA PRO A 209 -15.65 -6.92 -6.16
C PRO A 209 -15.82 -6.00 -4.92
N LEU A 210 -16.96 -6.11 -4.20
CA LEU A 210 -17.20 -5.35 -2.94
C LEU A 210 -16.25 -5.77 -1.81
N ALA A 211 -15.93 -7.05 -1.74
CA ALA A 211 -14.87 -7.63 -0.91
C ALA A 211 -14.38 -8.92 -1.57
N CYS A 212 -13.12 -9.26 -1.34
CA CYS A 212 -12.53 -10.53 -1.77
C CYS A 212 -12.53 -11.49 -0.58
N LEU A 213 -13.49 -12.42 -0.56
CA LEU A 213 -13.62 -13.44 0.49
C LEU A 213 -12.44 -14.43 0.48
N PRO A 214 -12.23 -15.21 1.56
CA PRO A 214 -11.27 -16.30 1.56
C PRO A 214 -11.40 -17.19 0.32
N ASN A 215 -10.27 -17.45 -0.33
CA ASN A 215 -10.19 -18.25 -1.54
C ASN A 215 -8.90 -19.09 -1.52
N PRO A 216 -9.00 -20.43 -1.58
CA PRO A 216 -7.83 -21.30 -1.64
C PRO A 216 -7.06 -21.17 -2.96
N ASP A 217 -7.71 -20.72 -4.04
CA ASP A 217 -7.03 -20.51 -5.32
C ASP A 217 -5.95 -19.43 -5.18
N GLY A 218 -4.73 -19.78 -5.56
CA GLY A 218 -3.56 -18.91 -5.42
C GLY A 218 -3.09 -18.69 -3.97
N ALA A 219 -3.63 -19.41 -2.97
CA ALA A 219 -3.21 -19.28 -1.59
C ALA A 219 -1.78 -19.78 -1.36
N LEU A 220 -0.98 -18.97 -0.68
CA LEU A 220 0.38 -19.26 -0.24
C LEU A 220 0.41 -19.03 1.28
N LEU A 221 0.68 -20.10 2.05
CA LEU A 221 0.54 -20.11 3.50
C LEU A 221 1.90 -20.26 4.22
N GLY A 222 2.96 -19.69 3.65
CA GLY A 222 4.30 -19.76 4.22
C GLY A 222 4.85 -21.18 4.21
N MET A 223 5.16 -21.69 5.40
CA MET A 223 5.71 -23.04 5.58
C MET A 223 4.68 -24.16 5.42
N ILE A 224 3.38 -23.84 5.47
CA ILE A 224 2.31 -24.82 5.25
C ILE A 224 2.13 -24.97 3.73
N LYS A 225 2.36 -26.18 3.22
CA LYS A 225 2.37 -26.49 1.79
C LYS A 225 1.13 -27.28 1.35
N PRO A 226 0.73 -27.19 0.07
CA PRO A 226 -0.29 -28.09 -0.47
C PRO A 226 0.08 -29.55 -0.20
N GLY A 227 -0.85 -30.30 0.39
CA GLY A 227 -0.65 -31.68 0.83
C GLY A 227 -0.42 -31.84 2.33
N ASP A 228 -0.14 -30.76 3.07
CA ASP A 228 -0.15 -30.78 4.54
C ASP A 228 -1.59 -30.86 5.07
N ASP A 229 -1.80 -31.60 6.17
CA ASP A 229 -3.13 -31.84 6.76
C ASP A 229 -3.93 -30.56 7.07
N SER A 230 -3.24 -29.46 7.36
CA SER A 230 -3.87 -28.18 7.70
C SER A 230 -4.08 -27.24 6.52
N PHE A 231 -3.47 -27.50 5.35
CA PHE A 231 -3.45 -26.55 4.24
C PHE A 231 -4.86 -26.23 3.74
N GLU A 232 -5.66 -27.25 3.42
CA GLU A 232 -6.99 -27.06 2.83
C GLU A 232 -7.92 -26.25 3.73
N ARG A 233 -7.96 -26.60 5.03
CA ARG A 233 -8.75 -25.88 6.02
C ARG A 233 -8.32 -24.41 6.12
N ILE A 234 -7.03 -24.16 6.29
CA ILE A 234 -6.51 -22.81 6.44
C ILE A 234 -6.76 -21.99 5.18
N ALA A 235 -6.52 -22.56 3.99
CA ALA A 235 -6.71 -21.87 2.73
C ALA A 235 -8.18 -21.46 2.47
N LEU A 236 -9.14 -22.22 3.01
CA LEU A 236 -10.58 -21.93 2.91
C LEU A 236 -11.05 -20.80 3.84
N GLU A 237 -10.33 -20.52 4.93
CA GLU A 237 -10.75 -19.51 5.92
C GLU A 237 -9.78 -18.33 6.07
N ALA A 238 -8.57 -18.42 5.52
CA ALA A 238 -7.57 -17.37 5.62
C ALA A 238 -7.98 -16.14 4.79
N ALA A 239 -8.00 -14.98 5.44
CA ALA A 239 -8.46 -13.75 4.82
C ALA A 239 -7.50 -13.27 3.72
N ARG A 240 -8.06 -12.66 2.68
CA ARG A 240 -7.29 -11.94 1.66
C ARG A 240 -6.58 -10.74 2.29
N THR A 241 -5.39 -10.42 1.78
CA THR A 241 -4.57 -9.31 2.27
C THR A 241 -4.95 -7.96 1.66
N ILE A 242 -6.00 -7.90 0.83
CA ILE A 242 -6.39 -6.70 0.06
C ILE A 242 -6.78 -5.49 0.93
N PRO A 243 -7.67 -5.61 1.93
CA PRO A 243 -8.01 -4.45 2.76
C PRO A 243 -7.15 -4.38 4.03
N GLY A 244 -6.81 -3.17 4.42
CA GLY A 244 -6.36 -2.85 5.78
C GLY A 244 -7.46 -3.08 6.80
N ARG A 245 -7.06 -3.51 8.01
CA ARG A 245 -7.96 -3.89 9.10
C ARG A 245 -7.39 -3.45 10.45
N GLU A 246 -7.99 -3.92 11.54
CA GLU A 246 -7.60 -3.62 12.92
C GLU A 246 -6.11 -3.89 13.25
N HIS A 247 -5.45 -4.76 12.49
CA HIS A 247 -4.05 -5.12 12.66
C HIS A 247 -3.04 -4.29 11.83
N GLY A 248 -3.50 -3.28 11.09
CA GLY A 248 -2.75 -2.71 9.98
C GLY A 248 -3.09 -3.44 8.69
N GLY A 249 -2.11 -4.08 8.06
CA GLY A 249 -2.29 -4.70 6.75
C GLY A 249 -2.18 -3.64 5.65
N ASN A 250 -2.98 -3.76 4.58
CA ASN A 250 -2.94 -2.87 3.40
C ASN A 250 -3.61 -1.53 3.72
N CYS A 251 -2.87 -0.64 4.36
CA CYS A 251 -3.40 0.67 4.72
C CYS A 251 -3.02 1.75 3.70
N ASP A 252 -1.98 1.51 2.90
CA ASP A 252 -1.55 2.41 1.80
C ASP A 252 -1.37 3.85 2.28
N ILE A 253 -0.72 3.99 3.43
CA ILE A 253 -0.46 5.28 4.07
C ILE A 253 0.91 5.77 3.63
N LYS A 254 0.94 6.68 2.64
CA LYS A 254 2.18 7.23 2.08
C LYS A 254 3.12 7.84 3.13
N ASN A 255 2.58 8.31 4.26
CA ASN A 255 3.34 8.93 5.33
C ASN A 255 4.02 7.92 6.28
N LEU A 256 3.81 6.61 6.12
CA LEU A 256 4.48 5.57 6.91
C LEU A 256 5.88 5.26 6.35
N THR A 257 6.78 6.24 6.42
CA THR A 257 8.08 6.20 5.73
C THR A 257 9.27 5.93 6.67
N ILE A 258 10.50 6.03 6.13
CA ILE A 258 11.76 5.95 6.89
C ILE A 258 11.73 6.88 8.11
N GLY A 259 12.00 6.37 9.29
CA GLY A 259 12.03 7.09 10.57
C GLY A 259 10.68 7.10 11.30
N CYS A 260 9.62 6.57 10.70
CA CYS A 260 8.35 6.39 11.39
C CYS A 260 8.44 5.29 12.46
N LYS A 261 7.65 5.46 13.51
CA LYS A 261 7.37 4.42 14.51
C LYS A 261 5.90 4.07 14.47
N VAL A 262 5.58 2.83 14.10
CA VAL A 262 4.20 2.32 14.11
C VAL A 262 3.99 1.42 15.32
N TYR A 263 2.82 1.54 15.93
CA TYR A 263 2.40 0.81 17.11
C TYR A 263 1.29 -0.16 16.70
N LEU A 264 1.67 -1.41 16.44
CA LEU A 264 0.76 -2.46 15.97
C LEU A 264 0.18 -3.25 17.15
N PRO A 265 -1.15 -3.44 17.23
CA PRO A 265 -1.76 -4.34 18.21
C PRO A 265 -1.30 -5.79 18.01
N VAL A 266 -1.03 -6.50 19.11
CA VAL A 266 -0.67 -7.92 19.08
C VAL A 266 -1.92 -8.75 19.37
N PHE A 267 -2.23 -9.70 18.48
CA PHE A 267 -3.41 -10.59 18.61
C PHE A 267 -3.07 -12.07 18.81
N VAL A 268 -1.83 -12.47 18.52
CA VAL A 268 -1.31 -13.83 18.73
C VAL A 268 0.04 -13.77 19.41
N GLU A 269 0.45 -14.88 20.05
CA GLU A 269 1.77 -14.98 20.63
C GLU A 269 2.86 -14.78 19.56
N GLY A 270 3.85 -13.94 19.86
CA GLY A 270 4.95 -13.60 18.96
C GLY A 270 4.63 -12.48 17.97
N ALA A 271 3.40 -11.95 17.95
CA ALA A 271 2.88 -10.95 17.01
C ALA A 271 2.85 -11.39 15.54
N ASN A 272 3.84 -12.14 15.06
CA ASN A 272 3.97 -12.65 13.70
C ASN A 272 3.87 -11.49 12.68
N LEU A 273 4.84 -10.56 12.79
CA LEU A 273 4.95 -9.37 11.95
C LEU A 273 5.23 -9.75 10.50
N SER A 274 4.47 -9.20 9.57
CA SER A 274 4.71 -9.35 8.13
C SER A 274 4.55 -8.01 7.42
N TYR A 275 5.27 -7.84 6.31
CA TYR A 275 5.10 -6.68 5.44
C TYR A 275 5.31 -7.08 3.98
N GLY A 276 4.85 -6.25 3.06
CA GLY A 276 5.12 -6.38 1.63
C GLY A 276 4.73 -5.09 0.94
N ASP A 277 4.43 -5.17 -0.36
CA ASP A 277 3.76 -4.09 -1.08
C ASP A 277 4.53 -2.76 -0.98
N LEU A 278 5.82 -2.80 -1.36
CA LEU A 278 6.68 -1.66 -1.16
C LEU A 278 6.45 -0.63 -2.26
N HIS A 279 6.26 0.62 -1.84
CA HIS A 279 5.98 1.74 -2.70
C HIS A 279 7.17 2.69 -2.71
N PHE A 280 7.69 3.00 -3.90
CA PHE A 280 8.68 4.07 -4.03
C PHE A 280 8.04 5.45 -3.78
N SER A 281 6.78 5.61 -4.16
CA SER A 281 5.99 6.82 -3.95
C SER A 281 4.51 6.54 -4.18
N GLN A 282 3.62 7.27 -3.51
CA GLN A 282 2.18 7.13 -3.68
C GLN A 282 1.50 8.49 -3.53
N GLY A 283 0.37 8.68 -4.20
CA GLY A 283 -0.58 9.77 -3.97
C GLY A 283 -1.70 9.36 -3.02
N ASP A 284 -2.27 10.31 -2.28
CA ASP A 284 -3.33 9.96 -1.33
C ASP A 284 -4.56 9.33 -2.00
N GLY A 285 -5.06 8.27 -1.37
CA GLY A 285 -6.17 7.46 -1.84
C GLY A 285 -5.79 6.47 -2.93
N GLU A 286 -4.53 6.44 -3.37
CA GLU A 286 -3.99 5.41 -4.27
C GLU A 286 -4.90 5.14 -5.48
N VAL A 287 -5.35 6.25 -6.09
CA VAL A 287 -6.62 6.29 -6.83
C VAL A 287 -6.70 5.35 -8.05
N SER A 288 -5.57 4.84 -8.54
CA SER A 288 -5.56 3.87 -9.66
C SER A 288 -5.69 2.40 -9.23
N PHE A 289 -5.68 2.11 -7.92
CA PHE A 289 -5.71 0.78 -7.29
C PHE A 289 -4.56 -0.17 -7.61
N CYS A 290 -4.11 -0.27 -8.87
CA CYS A 290 -2.75 -0.75 -9.16
C CYS A 290 -1.78 0.42 -8.96
N GLY A 291 -1.83 1.00 -7.78
CA GLY A 291 -1.34 2.32 -7.50
C GLY A 291 -0.10 2.28 -6.65
N ALA A 292 0.30 3.48 -6.21
CA ALA A 292 1.68 3.80 -5.93
C ALA A 292 2.63 3.52 -7.12
N ILE A 293 3.92 3.69 -6.87
CA ILE A 293 4.99 3.12 -7.69
C ILE A 293 5.42 1.84 -7.00
N GLU A 294 4.88 0.74 -7.48
CA GLU A 294 5.09 -0.61 -6.99
C GLU A 294 6.53 -1.07 -7.23
N MET A 295 7.17 -1.66 -6.23
CA MET A 295 8.53 -2.16 -6.36
C MET A 295 8.82 -3.40 -5.51
N ALA A 296 9.78 -4.20 -5.97
CA ALA A 296 10.53 -5.09 -5.09
C ALA A 296 11.56 -4.26 -4.31
N GLY A 297 11.83 -4.62 -3.07
CA GLY A 297 12.64 -3.78 -2.20
C GLY A 297 13.10 -4.46 -0.93
N TYR A 298 13.53 -3.64 0.02
CA TYR A 298 13.89 -4.07 1.36
C TYR A 298 13.42 -3.08 2.40
N MET A 299 13.28 -3.55 3.64
CA MET A 299 13.17 -2.72 4.81
C MET A 299 14.21 -3.13 5.85
N VAL A 300 14.76 -2.14 6.53
CA VAL A 300 15.53 -2.30 7.77
C VAL A 300 14.64 -1.86 8.92
N LEU A 301 14.46 -2.73 9.90
CA LEU A 301 13.54 -2.54 11.01
C LEU A 301 14.27 -2.73 12.34
N THR A 302 13.77 -2.06 13.36
CA THR A 302 13.96 -2.46 14.77
C THR A 302 12.61 -2.49 15.46
N THR A 303 12.48 -3.34 16.48
CA THR A 303 11.23 -3.54 17.21
C THR A 303 11.39 -3.35 18.70
N ASP A 304 10.30 -2.97 19.37
CA ASP A 304 10.17 -2.94 20.83
C ASP A 304 8.77 -3.43 21.24
N LEU A 305 8.56 -3.73 22.52
CA LEU A 305 7.30 -4.23 23.05
C LEU A 305 6.81 -3.37 24.22
N ILE A 306 5.59 -2.88 24.10
CA ILE A 306 4.87 -2.27 25.22
C ILE A 306 3.92 -3.33 25.78
N ARG A 307 4.34 -3.98 26.87
CA ARG A 307 3.54 -5.01 27.55
C ARG A 307 2.17 -4.48 27.98
N GLY A 308 1.10 -5.15 27.59
CA GLY A 308 -0.29 -4.72 27.79
C GLY A 308 -0.62 -3.36 27.15
N GLY A 309 0.12 -2.96 26.12
CA GLY A 309 0.03 -1.64 25.49
C GLY A 309 -1.35 -1.32 24.92
N VAL A 310 -2.08 -2.32 24.40
CA VAL A 310 -3.43 -2.11 23.85
C VAL A 310 -4.36 -1.59 24.96
N GLY A 311 -4.40 -2.26 26.11
CA GLY A 311 -5.23 -1.83 27.24
C GLY A 311 -4.81 -0.47 27.84
N LYS A 312 -3.55 -0.09 27.69
CA LYS A 312 -3.02 1.20 28.18
C LYS A 312 -3.36 2.37 27.26
N TYR A 313 -3.26 2.18 25.94
CA TYR A 313 -3.27 3.29 24.96
C TYR A 313 -4.36 3.18 23.90
N LEU A 314 -4.77 1.97 23.49
CA LEU A 314 -5.75 1.74 22.43
C LEU A 314 -7.04 1.15 23.03
N LYS A 315 -7.83 2.01 23.68
CA LYS A 315 -9.14 1.58 24.19
C LYS A 315 -10.03 1.14 23.01
N PRO A 316 -10.58 -0.09 23.02
CA PRO A 316 -11.41 -0.56 21.92
C PRO A 316 -12.64 0.32 21.70
N LEU A 317 -12.95 0.62 20.43
CA LEU A 317 -14.06 1.48 20.03
C LEU A 317 -15.00 0.77 19.04
N GLY A 318 -15.62 -0.31 19.48
CA GLY A 318 -16.53 -1.07 18.64
C GLY A 318 -17.25 -2.20 19.38
N PRO A 319 -17.92 -3.10 18.65
CA PRO A 319 -18.68 -4.19 19.25
C PRO A 319 -17.80 -5.28 19.87
N SER A 320 -16.48 -5.26 19.65
CA SER A 320 -15.51 -6.24 20.13
C SER A 320 -14.31 -5.53 20.78
N PRO A 321 -13.68 -6.12 21.82
CA PRO A 321 -12.41 -5.63 22.36
C PRO A 321 -11.25 -5.66 21.36
N LEU A 322 -11.42 -6.34 20.22
CA LEU A 322 -10.43 -6.41 19.14
C LEU A 322 -10.53 -5.23 18.17
N ASN A 323 -11.55 -4.37 18.31
CA ASN A 323 -11.69 -3.17 17.48
C ASN A 323 -10.76 -2.06 17.96
N VAL A 324 -9.49 -2.21 17.60
CA VAL A 324 -8.39 -1.28 17.82
C VAL A 324 -7.64 -1.12 16.50
N PHE A 325 -6.97 0.00 16.30
CA PHE A 325 -6.24 0.28 15.06
C PHE A 325 -4.84 0.79 15.39
N PRO A 326 -3.84 0.56 14.50
CA PRO A 326 -2.52 1.10 14.68
C PRO A 326 -2.52 2.62 14.81
N ILE A 327 -1.51 3.14 15.51
CA ILE A 327 -1.13 4.55 15.50
C ILE A 327 0.34 4.64 15.08
N PHE A 328 0.78 5.79 14.58
CA PHE A 328 2.18 5.97 14.20
C PHE A 328 2.66 7.41 14.39
N GLU A 329 3.96 7.56 14.60
CA GLU A 329 4.67 8.83 14.55
C GLU A 329 5.23 9.05 13.14
N ILE A 330 5.05 10.26 12.60
CA ILE A 330 5.52 10.61 11.26
C ILE A 330 7.05 10.72 11.19
N SER A 331 7.56 10.61 9.97
CA SER A 331 8.99 10.63 9.69
C SER A 331 9.61 12.01 9.88
N PRO A 332 10.84 12.10 10.42
CA PRO A 332 11.65 13.32 10.37
C PRO A 332 12.36 13.55 9.02
N LEU A 333 12.18 12.66 8.03
CA LEU A 333 12.94 12.58 6.77
C LEU A 333 12.06 12.58 5.51
N GLU A 334 10.92 13.29 5.52
CA GLU A 334 10.02 13.35 4.36
C GLU A 334 10.49 14.31 3.25
N PRO A 335 10.18 14.03 1.96
CA PRO A 335 10.39 14.99 0.89
C PRO A 335 9.60 16.28 1.14
N GLN A 336 10.28 17.42 1.16
CA GLN A 336 9.63 18.71 1.38
C GLN A 336 9.14 19.33 0.07
N PHE A 337 7.82 19.48 -0.06
CA PHE A 337 7.19 20.26 -1.12
C PHE A 337 6.60 21.55 -0.55
N SER A 338 7.01 22.70 -1.10
CA SER A 338 6.62 24.04 -0.61
C SER A 338 5.59 24.76 -1.49
N GLU A 339 5.35 24.27 -2.70
CA GLU A 339 4.47 24.90 -3.69
C GLU A 339 3.42 23.89 -4.15
N TRP A 340 2.15 24.25 -3.95
CA TRP A 340 1.00 23.37 -4.18
C TRP A 340 -0.05 24.08 -5.02
N LEU A 341 -0.67 23.36 -5.95
CA LEU A 341 -1.92 23.75 -6.60
C LEU A 341 -3.03 22.84 -6.09
N VAL A 342 -4.09 23.42 -5.54
CA VAL A 342 -5.14 22.69 -4.83
C VAL A 342 -6.44 22.70 -5.64
N PHE A 343 -7.05 21.53 -5.78
CA PHE A 343 -8.32 21.31 -6.45
C PHE A 343 -9.37 20.90 -5.43
N GLU A 344 -10.61 21.33 -5.65
CA GLU A 344 -11.74 21.07 -4.75
C GLU A 344 -12.78 20.15 -5.38
N GLY A 345 -13.50 19.46 -4.50
CA GLY A 345 -14.60 18.56 -4.82
C GLY A 345 -15.67 18.64 -3.75
N GLN A 346 -16.90 18.35 -4.15
CA GLN A 346 -18.08 18.36 -3.28
C GLN A 346 -18.91 17.10 -3.51
N SER A 347 -19.80 16.77 -2.58
CA SER A 347 -20.72 15.62 -2.66
C SER A 347 -21.83 15.79 -3.72
N VAL A 348 -21.45 16.19 -4.94
CA VAL A 348 -22.31 16.32 -6.12
C VAL A 348 -21.63 15.55 -7.25
N ASP A 349 -22.30 14.52 -7.77
CA ASP A 349 -21.71 13.64 -8.78
C ASP A 349 -21.64 14.27 -10.18
N GLU A 350 -21.05 13.54 -11.14
CA GLU A 350 -20.93 13.95 -12.54
C GLU A 350 -22.26 14.31 -13.22
N SER A 351 -23.39 13.76 -12.75
CA SER A 351 -24.72 14.05 -13.31
C SER A 351 -25.36 15.31 -12.70
N GLY A 352 -24.73 15.89 -11.68
CA GLY A 352 -25.29 16.99 -10.89
C GLY A 352 -26.23 16.54 -9.77
N LYS A 353 -26.31 15.24 -9.48
CA LYS A 353 -27.12 14.72 -8.37
C LYS A 353 -26.42 15.02 -7.04
N GLN A 354 -27.20 15.53 -6.10
CA GLN A 354 -26.79 15.82 -4.73
C GLN A 354 -26.68 14.53 -3.91
N HIS A 355 -25.58 14.38 -3.17
CA HIS A 355 -25.35 13.33 -2.17
C HIS A 355 -25.21 13.93 -0.77
N PHE A 356 -25.37 13.13 0.27
CA PHE A 356 -25.34 13.62 1.65
C PHE A 356 -24.01 13.26 2.33
N LEU A 357 -23.15 14.26 2.55
CA LEU A 357 -21.86 14.16 3.23
C LEU A 357 -20.95 13.02 2.70
N ASP A 358 -21.03 12.74 1.40
CA ASP A 358 -20.27 11.68 0.76
C ASP A 358 -18.87 12.17 0.38
N ALA A 359 -17.86 11.73 1.15
CA ALA A 359 -16.46 12.08 0.94
C ALA A 359 -15.87 11.39 -0.28
N SER A 360 -16.33 10.20 -0.63
CA SER A 360 -15.79 9.45 -1.76
C SER A 360 -16.19 10.08 -3.09
N ILE A 361 -17.47 10.48 -3.22
CA ILE A 361 -17.94 11.24 -4.39
C ILE A 361 -17.22 12.58 -4.44
N SER A 362 -17.10 13.28 -3.30
CA SER A 362 -16.36 14.53 -3.22
C SER A 362 -14.92 14.39 -3.72
N TYR A 363 -14.20 13.35 -3.29
CA TYR A 363 -12.82 13.12 -3.71
C TYR A 363 -12.74 12.70 -5.19
N LYS A 364 -13.71 11.93 -5.69
CA LYS A 364 -13.84 11.61 -7.12
C LYS A 364 -13.91 12.88 -7.97
N ARG A 365 -14.69 13.87 -7.52
CA ARG A 365 -14.77 15.18 -8.19
C ARG A 365 -13.42 15.91 -8.18
N CYS A 366 -12.68 15.90 -7.06
CA CYS A 366 -11.33 16.47 -6.99
C CYS A 366 -10.40 15.86 -8.05
N VAL A 367 -10.34 14.53 -8.10
CA VAL A 367 -9.46 13.80 -9.03
C VAL A 367 -9.85 14.12 -10.47
N LEU A 368 -11.13 14.08 -10.82
CA LEU A 368 -11.62 14.39 -12.17
C LEU A 368 -11.31 15.84 -12.58
N HIS A 369 -11.52 16.82 -11.69
CA HIS A 369 -11.19 18.23 -11.97
C HIS A 369 -9.67 18.41 -12.18
N THR A 370 -8.86 17.69 -11.39
CA THR A 370 -7.39 17.74 -11.52
C THR A 370 -6.92 17.13 -12.84
N ILE A 371 -7.47 15.97 -13.23
CA ILE A 371 -7.21 15.34 -14.53
C ILE A 371 -7.55 16.28 -15.67
N ASP A 372 -8.75 16.89 -15.64
CA ASP A 372 -9.19 17.79 -16.69
C ASP A 372 -8.29 19.03 -16.79
N TYR A 373 -7.94 19.65 -15.67
CA TYR A 373 -7.04 20.80 -15.62
C TYR A 373 -5.65 20.48 -16.18
N LEU A 374 -4.99 19.43 -15.68
CA LEU A 374 -3.63 19.09 -16.09
C LEU A 374 -3.56 18.60 -17.55
N SER A 375 -4.64 18.02 -18.08
CA SER A 375 -4.70 17.62 -19.50
C SER A 375 -4.60 18.80 -20.48
N GLN A 376 -4.92 20.03 -20.03
CA GLN A 376 -4.79 21.24 -20.84
C GLN A 376 -3.32 21.62 -21.13
N PHE A 377 -2.37 21.02 -20.41
CA PHE A 377 -0.93 21.24 -20.55
C PHE A 377 -0.24 20.17 -21.41
N GLY A 378 -0.99 19.42 -22.22
CA GLY A 378 -0.46 18.46 -23.19
C GLY A 378 -0.26 17.03 -22.68
N PHE A 379 -0.66 16.74 -21.43
CA PHE A 379 -0.73 15.38 -20.90
C PHE A 379 -2.03 14.70 -21.33
N THR A 380 -1.97 13.38 -21.57
CA THR A 380 -3.21 12.59 -21.73
C THR A 380 -3.89 12.44 -20.37
N LYS A 381 -5.22 12.25 -20.38
CA LYS A 381 -5.97 12.02 -19.13
C LYS A 381 -5.49 10.76 -18.40
N THR A 382 -5.10 9.71 -19.14
CA THR A 382 -4.52 8.48 -18.59
C THR A 382 -3.17 8.72 -17.92
N GLN A 383 -2.29 9.55 -18.52
CA GLN A 383 -1.02 9.93 -17.90
C GLN A 383 -1.24 10.63 -16.57
N ILE A 384 -2.21 11.56 -16.50
CA ILE A 384 -2.51 12.26 -15.26
C ILE A 384 -3.13 11.31 -14.23
N TYR A 385 -4.05 10.42 -14.62
CA TYR A 385 -4.64 9.49 -13.65
C TYR A 385 -3.59 8.56 -13.04
N LEU A 386 -2.69 8.00 -13.85
CA LEU A 386 -1.52 7.24 -13.37
C LEU A 386 -0.65 8.11 -12.45
N LEU A 387 -0.35 9.35 -12.85
CA LEU A 387 0.46 10.28 -12.06
C LEU A 387 -0.16 10.57 -10.69
N LEU A 388 -1.47 10.76 -10.61
CA LEU A 388 -2.16 11.08 -9.36
C LEU A 388 -2.15 9.93 -8.35
N SER A 389 -1.92 8.70 -8.80
CA SER A 389 -1.78 7.53 -7.91
C SER A 389 -0.37 7.38 -7.31
N CYS A 390 0.64 8.01 -7.91
CA CYS A 390 2.05 7.77 -7.57
C CYS A 390 2.84 9.03 -7.16
N CYS A 391 2.49 10.21 -7.67
CA CYS A 391 3.11 11.44 -7.20
C CYS A 391 2.64 11.75 -5.77
N PRO A 392 3.47 12.41 -4.94
CA PRO A 392 3.14 12.72 -3.55
C PRO A 392 2.13 13.89 -3.47
N CYS A 393 0.95 13.69 -4.03
CA CYS A 393 -0.19 14.58 -3.89
C CYS A 393 -0.86 14.40 -2.52
N GLU A 394 -1.50 15.46 -2.03
CA GLU A 394 -2.16 15.47 -0.73
C GLU A 394 -3.67 15.51 -0.91
N GLY A 395 -4.34 14.42 -0.51
CA GLY A 395 -5.77 14.28 -0.46
C GLY A 395 -6.27 14.58 0.94
N ARG A 396 -7.20 15.52 1.09
CA ARG A 396 -7.75 15.89 2.40
C ARG A 396 -9.26 15.83 2.40
N ILE A 397 -9.81 15.28 3.48
CA ILE A 397 -11.17 15.60 3.89
C ILE A 397 -11.11 16.95 4.59
N SER A 398 -11.37 18.02 3.84
CA SER A 398 -11.26 19.39 4.32
C SER A 398 -12.41 19.77 5.26
N GLY A 399 -13.62 19.31 4.97
CA GLY A 399 -14.80 19.50 5.82
C GLY A 399 -15.84 18.42 5.58
N ILE A 400 -16.31 17.74 6.63
CA ILE A 400 -17.25 16.60 6.54
C ILE A 400 -18.57 16.85 7.28
N VAL A 401 -18.84 18.10 7.67
CA VAL A 401 -19.96 18.44 8.56
C VAL A 401 -20.95 19.43 7.96
N ASP A 402 -20.57 20.17 6.92
CA ASP A 402 -21.36 21.25 6.33
C ASP A 402 -22.42 20.68 5.38
N VAL A 403 -23.61 20.40 5.91
CA VAL A 403 -24.70 19.79 5.12
C VAL A 403 -25.09 20.67 3.91
N PRO A 404 -25.30 20.07 2.71
CA PRO A 404 -25.25 18.63 2.42
C PRO A 404 -23.87 18.11 1.98
N ASN A 405 -22.85 18.96 1.81
CA ASN A 405 -21.63 18.62 1.07
C ASN A 405 -20.43 18.34 1.97
N CYS A 406 -19.80 17.18 1.77
CA CYS A 406 -18.42 16.99 2.17
C CYS A 406 -17.51 17.75 1.19
N CYS A 407 -16.58 18.53 1.70
CA CYS A 407 -15.52 19.17 0.93
C CYS A 407 -14.24 18.36 1.07
N THR A 408 -13.73 17.90 -0.06
CA THR A 408 -12.40 17.29 -0.16
C THR A 408 -11.51 18.16 -1.02
N THR A 409 -10.19 18.03 -0.84
CA THR A 409 -9.21 18.65 -1.71
C THR A 409 -8.14 17.68 -2.16
N LEU A 410 -7.58 17.96 -3.33
CA LEU A 410 -6.39 17.29 -3.86
C LEU A 410 -5.35 18.35 -4.19
N ALA A 411 -4.21 18.33 -3.49
CA ALA A 411 -3.10 19.26 -3.71
C ALA A 411 -1.98 18.58 -4.50
N ILE A 412 -1.56 19.18 -5.60
CA ILE A 412 -0.48 18.69 -6.45
C ILE A 412 0.77 19.55 -6.23
N PRO A 413 1.95 18.94 -5.96
CA PRO A 413 3.19 19.70 -5.82
C PRO A 413 3.63 20.21 -7.19
N THR A 414 3.62 21.54 -7.39
CA THR A 414 3.86 22.13 -8.73
C THR A 414 5.28 21.90 -9.24
N ARG A 415 6.23 21.67 -8.34
CA ARG A 415 7.67 21.51 -8.64
C ARG A 415 8.04 20.17 -9.26
N ILE A 416 7.12 19.21 -9.30
CA ILE A 416 7.36 17.91 -9.96
C ILE A 416 7.36 18.04 -11.49
N PHE A 417 6.70 19.08 -12.01
CA PHE A 417 6.68 19.40 -13.44
C PHE A 417 7.92 20.24 -13.77
N ARG A 418 8.88 19.64 -14.50
CA ARG A 418 10.18 20.27 -14.77
C ARG A 418 10.13 21.31 -15.89
N ASN A 419 9.30 21.06 -16.89
CA ASN A 419 9.30 21.81 -18.16
C ASN A 419 7.98 22.54 -18.43
N VAL A 420 7.03 22.48 -17.49
CA VAL A 420 5.67 23.03 -17.64
C VAL A 420 5.29 23.74 -16.35
N ASP A 421 4.96 25.04 -16.43
CA ASP A 421 4.35 25.76 -15.32
C ASP A 421 2.83 25.56 -15.35
N ILE A 422 2.33 24.72 -14.44
CA ILE A 422 0.92 24.39 -14.35
C ILE A 422 0.08 25.46 -13.64
N ARG A 423 0.65 26.61 -13.25
CA ARG A 423 -0.10 27.63 -12.51
C ARG A 423 -1.00 28.46 -13.44
N PRO A 424 -2.21 28.83 -12.98
CA PRO A 424 -3.06 29.76 -13.71
C PRO A 424 -2.35 31.08 -13.99
N ASN A 425 -2.48 31.58 -15.21
CA ASN A 425 -1.93 32.87 -15.61
C ASN A 425 -2.81 33.54 -16.68
N HIS A 426 -2.61 34.83 -16.93
CA HIS A 426 -3.42 35.63 -17.87
C HIS A 426 -3.43 35.12 -19.33
N ARG A 427 -2.48 34.27 -19.72
CA ARG A 427 -2.38 33.73 -21.08
C ARG A 427 -3.10 32.38 -21.25
N GLY A 428 -3.59 31.80 -20.15
CA GLY A 428 -4.14 30.45 -20.14
C GLY A 428 -3.05 29.36 -20.21
N PRO A 429 -3.43 28.08 -20.35
CA PRO A 429 -2.49 26.98 -20.48
C PRO A 429 -1.68 27.12 -21.78
N LEU A 430 -0.37 27.02 -21.68
CA LEU A 430 0.51 26.98 -22.86
C LEU A 430 0.47 25.56 -23.42
N SER A 431 -0.14 25.38 -24.59
CA SER A 431 -0.17 24.10 -25.28
C SER A 431 1.22 23.75 -25.83
N GLY A 432 1.92 22.86 -25.13
CA GLY A 432 3.16 22.25 -25.59
C GLY A 432 3.20 20.81 -25.09
N ALA A 433 3.57 19.85 -25.95
CA ALA A 433 3.72 18.47 -25.52
C ALA A 433 4.82 18.41 -24.43
N PRO A 434 4.57 17.74 -23.28
CA PRO A 434 5.60 17.54 -22.28
C PRO A 434 6.79 16.83 -22.92
N GLN A 435 7.98 17.43 -22.83
CA GLN A 435 9.18 16.86 -23.42
C GLN A 435 9.80 15.84 -22.47
N LEU A 436 10.32 14.74 -23.03
CA LEU A 436 11.15 13.79 -22.29
C LEU A 436 12.29 14.54 -21.61
N LEU A 437 12.61 14.15 -20.37
CA LEU A 437 13.77 14.66 -19.68
C LEU A 437 15.01 14.26 -20.48
N GLN A 438 15.79 15.24 -20.95
CA GLN A 438 17.06 14.96 -21.63
C GLN A 438 18.00 14.30 -20.60
N ARG A 439 18.49 13.11 -20.95
CA ARG A 439 19.37 12.29 -20.11
C ARG A 439 20.78 12.85 -20.02
#